data_AF-A0AAD6LVM6-F1
#
_entry.id   AF-A0AAD6LVM6-F1
#
_cell.length_a   1.000
_cell.length_b   1.000
_cell.length_c   1.000
_cell.angle_alpha   90.00
_cell.angle_beta   90.00
_cell.angle_gamma   90.00
#
_symmetry.space_group_name_H-M   'P 1'
#
loop_
_entity.id
_entity.type
_entity.pdbx_description
1 polymer ?
#
loop_
_entity_poly.entity_id
_entity_poly.type
_entity_poly.pdbx_seq_one_letter_code
_entity_poly.pdbx_strand_id
1 'polypeptide(L)'
;MAPKSKSNQDPYFKPGSKVEIMSDEAGFRGSFYIGTVMKATRTPEFTVRYEKLFEDEEGTKPLQETVNEFQIRPIAPREKKREFKFSEEVDAFHNDGWWEGVITEVNENGKFAVFFRSTKEQIEFVEEDLRLHREWVNGEWKPPLEGEEEKGEKEEVEEKGNKGSRKKKKLSEEDEKEVTKEVKRRVSEKVPNTKLVKPIESLKDVKFSKGMLVEVSSDEDGFKGAWFAASIVEPVGKDKYLVEYKSLRTEDDSGFLREEVSTMHIRPPPPQTVVVDLQDAGRS
;
A
#
# COMPACT_ATOMS: atom_id res chain seq x y z
N MET A 1 36.36 15.25 8.62
CA MET A 1 35.26 16.10 8.11
C MET A 1 34.05 15.20 7.93
N ALA A 2 33.02 15.35 8.76
CA ALA A 2 31.76 14.62 8.58
C ALA A 2 31.05 15.13 7.32
N PRO A 3 30.39 14.27 6.53
CA PRO A 3 29.54 14.72 5.44
C PRO A 3 28.41 15.56 6.03
N LYS A 4 28.29 16.80 5.56
CA LYS A 4 27.19 17.70 5.94
C LYS A 4 25.88 17.00 5.57
N SER A 5 24.99 16.80 6.55
CA SER A 5 23.63 16.35 6.27
C SER A 5 23.00 17.32 5.28
N LYS A 6 22.50 16.82 4.15
CA LYS A 6 21.62 17.60 3.27
C LYS A 6 20.23 17.70 3.92
N SER A 7 20.16 18.18 5.16
CA SER A 7 18.91 18.44 5.85
C SER A 7 18.54 19.90 5.63
N ASN A 8 17.91 20.20 4.49
CA ASN A 8 16.99 21.33 4.45
C ASN A 8 15.96 21.17 3.32
N GLN A 9 14.74 20.80 3.73
CA GLN A 9 13.49 20.81 2.98
C GLN A 9 13.48 19.92 1.73
N ASP A 10 13.20 18.63 1.92
CA ASP A 10 12.71 17.78 0.84
C ASP A 10 11.47 18.47 0.22
N PRO A 11 11.48 18.78 -1.10
CA PRO A 11 10.38 19.49 -1.75
C PRO A 11 9.03 18.77 -1.63
N TYR A 12 9.04 17.45 -1.40
CA TYR A 12 7.83 16.65 -1.23
C TYR A 12 7.13 16.93 0.10
N PHE A 13 7.83 17.41 1.13
CA PHE A 13 7.27 17.54 2.49
C PHE A 13 7.23 18.97 3.03
N LYS A 14 7.21 19.98 2.15
CA LYS A 14 6.97 21.37 2.56
C LYS A 14 5.50 21.62 2.92
N PRO A 15 5.19 22.62 3.77
CA PRO A 15 3.81 23.05 4.00
C PRO A 15 3.04 23.30 2.69
N GLY A 16 1.85 22.72 2.59
CA GLY A 16 0.98 22.72 1.41
C GLY A 16 1.16 21.53 0.47
N SER A 17 2.22 20.71 0.62
CA SER A 17 2.39 19.50 -0.20
C SER A 17 1.33 18.45 0.08
N LYS A 18 0.84 17.81 -0.99
CA LYS A 18 0.00 16.62 -0.92
C LYS A 18 0.86 15.38 -0.67
N VAL A 19 0.43 14.56 0.27
CA VAL A 19 1.17 13.39 0.75
C VAL A 19 0.21 12.24 1.01
N GLU A 20 0.76 11.03 1.03
CA GLU A 20 0.12 9.84 1.56
C GLU A 20 0.62 9.59 2.98
N ILE A 21 -0.32 9.28 3.88
CA ILE A 21 -0.06 9.06 5.30
C ILE A 21 -0.44 7.61 5.62
N MET A 22 0.53 6.89 6.19
CA MET A 22 0.37 5.53 6.67
C MET A 22 -0.07 5.56 8.12
N SER A 23 -1.14 4.83 8.44
CA SER A 23 -1.55 4.62 9.83
C SER A 23 -0.92 3.33 10.37
N ASP A 24 -0.36 3.40 11.58
CA ASP A 24 0.11 2.27 12.37
C ASP A 24 -0.97 1.73 13.33
N GLU A 25 -2.14 2.38 13.39
CA GLU A 25 -3.25 1.97 14.24
C GLU A 25 -3.82 0.61 13.81
N ALA A 26 -4.15 -0.22 14.79
CA ALA A 26 -4.76 -1.52 14.56
C ALA A 26 -6.09 -1.35 13.80
N GLY A 27 -6.22 -2.04 12.66
CA GLY A 27 -7.37 -1.91 11.75
C GLY A 27 -7.14 -0.96 10.57
N PHE A 28 -6.16 -0.07 10.64
CA PHE A 28 -5.77 0.83 9.54
C PHE A 28 -4.39 0.49 8.94
N ARG A 29 -3.74 -0.54 9.48
CA ARG A 29 -2.42 -0.96 9.01
C ARG A 29 -2.45 -1.44 7.56
N GLY A 30 -1.50 -0.94 6.76
CA GLY A 30 -1.42 -1.19 5.32
C GLY A 30 -2.30 -0.26 4.49
N SER A 31 -2.94 0.74 5.12
CA SER A 31 -3.68 1.78 4.43
C SER A 31 -2.87 3.07 4.29
N PHE A 32 -3.09 3.77 3.18
CA PHE A 32 -2.55 5.10 2.91
C PHE A 32 -3.69 6.08 2.68
N TYR A 33 -3.73 7.14 3.49
CA TYR A 33 -4.72 8.20 3.36
C TYR A 33 -4.09 9.46 2.79
N ILE A 34 -4.86 10.15 1.94
CA ILE A 34 -4.40 11.40 1.34
C ILE A 34 -4.52 12.52 2.37
N GLY A 35 -3.46 13.31 2.48
CA GLY A 35 -3.43 14.50 3.31
C GLY A 35 -2.55 15.61 2.77
N THR A 36 -2.47 16.68 3.53
CA THR A 36 -1.66 17.86 3.21
C THR A 36 -0.74 18.18 4.38
N VAL A 37 0.54 18.41 4.11
CA VAL A 37 1.49 18.88 5.12
C VAL A 37 1.08 20.28 5.57
N MET A 38 0.81 20.45 6.86
CA MET A 38 0.49 21.74 7.46
C MET A 38 1.74 22.43 7.98
N LYS A 39 2.64 21.65 8.61
CA LYS A 39 3.91 22.13 9.17
C LYS A 39 4.96 21.05 9.04
N ALA A 40 6.13 21.42 8.52
CA ALA A 40 7.34 20.65 8.65
C ALA A 40 8.12 21.21 9.85
N THR A 41 8.34 20.39 10.88
CA THR A 41 9.13 20.81 12.05
C THR A 41 10.63 20.55 11.78
N ARG A 42 11.51 20.81 12.75
CA ARG A 42 12.88 20.27 12.69
C ARG A 42 12.75 18.75 12.78
N THR A 43 12.89 18.07 11.63
CA THR A 43 13.01 16.61 11.41
C THR A 43 13.13 15.77 12.69
N PRO A 44 12.31 14.73 12.91
CA PRO A 44 11.59 13.95 11.89
C PRO A 44 10.05 14.04 11.92
N GLU A 45 9.45 15.11 12.45
CA GLU A 45 7.99 15.19 12.65
C GLU A 45 7.28 16.17 11.69
N PHE A 46 6.13 15.75 11.17
CA PHE A 46 5.27 16.51 10.28
C PHE A 46 3.86 16.59 10.85
N THR A 47 3.29 17.80 10.92
CA THR A 47 1.84 17.93 11.15
C THR A 47 1.14 17.84 9.81
N VAL A 48 0.28 16.84 9.64
CA VAL A 48 -0.53 16.62 8.44
C VAL A 48 -2.00 16.86 8.74
N ARG A 49 -2.75 17.18 7.70
CA ARG A 49 -4.21 17.25 7.72
C ARG A 49 -4.77 16.30 6.68
N TYR A 50 -5.58 15.35 7.09
CA TYR A 50 -6.24 14.40 6.19
C TYR A 50 -7.28 15.12 5.32
N GLU A 51 -7.51 14.60 4.11
CA GLU A 51 -8.53 15.15 3.22
C GLU A 51 -9.95 14.63 3.52
N LYS A 52 -10.04 13.37 3.94
CA LYS A 52 -11.31 12.64 4.06
C LYS A 52 -11.55 12.02 5.43
N LEU A 53 -10.64 12.22 6.39
CA LEU A 53 -10.82 11.84 7.79
C LEU A 53 -11.10 13.10 8.60
N PHE A 54 -12.03 13.02 9.55
CA PHE A 54 -12.55 14.16 10.30
C PHE A 54 -12.64 13.84 11.79
N GLU A 55 -12.43 14.84 12.65
CA GLU A 55 -12.55 14.72 14.11
C GLU A 55 -14.01 14.64 14.57
N ASP A 56 -14.92 15.17 13.76
CA ASP A 56 -16.34 15.33 14.05
C ASP A 56 -17.21 14.47 13.11
N GLU A 57 -18.36 14.02 13.61
CA GLU A 57 -19.31 13.22 12.81
C GLU A 57 -19.90 14.03 11.65
N GLU A 58 -19.92 15.35 11.77
CA GLU A 58 -20.43 16.26 10.75
C GLU A 58 -19.48 16.46 9.56
N GLY A 59 -18.23 15.97 9.64
CA GLY A 59 -17.24 16.09 8.58
C GLY A 59 -16.78 17.53 8.33
N THR A 60 -16.82 18.39 9.35
CA THR A 60 -16.48 19.81 9.21
C THR A 60 -15.07 20.16 9.68
N LYS A 61 -14.44 19.29 10.47
CA LYS A 61 -13.11 19.46 11.04
C LYS A 61 -12.21 18.33 10.55
N PRO A 62 -11.47 18.54 9.44
CA PRO A 62 -10.53 17.54 8.96
C PRO A 62 -9.51 17.18 10.02
N LEU A 63 -9.29 15.89 10.23
CA LEU A 63 -8.38 15.34 11.22
C LEU A 63 -6.96 15.84 10.98
N GLN A 64 -6.29 16.25 12.05
CA GLN A 64 -4.87 16.60 12.05
C GLN A 64 -4.09 15.71 12.99
N GLU A 65 -2.94 15.24 12.52
CA GLU A 65 -2.05 14.38 13.29
C GLU A 65 -0.59 14.79 13.09
N THR A 66 0.24 14.43 14.06
CA THR A 66 1.70 14.53 13.94
C THR A 66 2.25 13.17 13.61
N VAL A 67 2.90 13.06 12.46
CA VAL A 67 3.45 11.81 11.92
C VAL A 67 4.95 11.94 11.74
N ASN A 68 5.67 10.82 11.80
CA ASN A 68 7.11 10.79 11.57
C ASN A 68 7.45 10.54 10.08
N GLU A 69 8.74 10.60 9.74
CA GLU A 69 9.23 10.39 8.36
C GLU A 69 8.92 9.01 7.76
N PHE A 70 8.65 7.98 8.58
CA PHE A 70 8.30 6.64 8.12
C PHE A 70 6.81 6.47 7.82
N GLN A 71 5.98 7.37 8.34
CA GLN A 71 4.52 7.36 8.17
C GLN A 71 4.05 8.28 7.03
N ILE A 72 4.97 8.98 6.36
CA ILE A 72 4.64 9.96 5.33
C ILE A 72 5.43 9.68 4.05
N ARG A 73 4.75 9.75 2.91
CA ARG A 73 5.37 9.63 1.59
C ARG A 73 4.72 10.61 0.60
N PRO A 74 5.37 10.92 -0.54
CA PRO A 74 4.71 11.68 -1.59
C PRO A 74 3.48 10.93 -2.12
N ILE A 75 2.68 11.56 -2.98
CA ILE A 75 1.62 10.84 -3.70
C ILE A 75 2.25 9.79 -4.61
N ALA A 76 1.80 8.54 -4.52
CA ALA A 76 2.33 7.48 -5.37
C ALA A 76 2.00 7.77 -6.85
N PRO A 77 3.00 7.66 -7.75
CA PRO A 77 2.76 7.85 -9.18
C PRO A 77 1.82 6.76 -9.68
N ARG A 78 0.94 7.11 -10.63
CA ARG A 78 -0.05 6.18 -11.21
C ARG A 78 0.25 5.99 -12.69
N GLU A 79 0.29 4.74 -13.14
CA GLU A 79 0.29 4.44 -14.56
C GLU A 79 -1.01 4.92 -15.21
N LYS A 80 -0.94 5.40 -16.46
CA LYS A 80 -2.14 5.84 -17.20
C LYS A 80 -3.03 4.67 -17.63
N LYS A 81 -2.42 3.51 -17.89
CA LYS A 81 -3.07 2.23 -18.23
C LYS A 81 -2.12 1.11 -17.79
N ARG A 82 -2.64 0.08 -17.13
CA ARG A 82 -1.83 -1.07 -16.72
C ARG A 82 -2.67 -2.33 -16.80
N GLU A 83 -2.11 -3.37 -17.42
CA GLU A 83 -2.69 -4.70 -17.37
C GLU A 83 -2.21 -5.41 -16.11
N PHE A 84 -3.08 -5.45 -15.10
CA PHE A 84 -2.79 -6.15 -13.85
C PHE A 84 -2.81 -7.67 -14.02
N LYS A 85 -1.93 -8.36 -13.29
CA LYS A 85 -1.76 -9.82 -13.36
C LYS A 85 -2.00 -10.48 -12.01
N PHE A 86 -2.37 -11.76 -12.08
CA PHE A 86 -2.42 -12.62 -10.89
C PHE A 86 -1.09 -12.54 -10.13
N SER A 87 -1.19 -12.47 -8.80
CA SER A 87 -0.08 -12.34 -7.85
C SER A 87 0.67 -11.00 -7.85
N GLU A 88 0.21 -9.97 -8.58
CA GLU A 88 0.76 -8.62 -8.41
C GLU A 88 0.30 -8.00 -7.09
N GLU A 89 1.22 -7.27 -6.44
CA GLU A 89 0.94 -6.44 -5.27
C GLU A 89 0.38 -5.09 -5.74
N VAL A 90 -0.77 -4.73 -5.18
CA VAL A 90 -1.53 -3.55 -5.56
C VAL A 90 -1.94 -2.77 -4.32
N ASP A 91 -2.13 -1.48 -4.48
CA ASP A 91 -2.98 -0.74 -3.55
C ASP A 91 -4.38 -0.68 -4.16
N ALA A 92 -5.40 -1.07 -3.40
CA ALA A 92 -6.80 -0.98 -3.78
C ALA A 92 -7.50 0.16 -3.04
N PHE A 93 -8.27 0.98 -3.77
CA PHE A 93 -8.99 2.10 -3.20
C PHE A 93 -10.27 1.65 -2.50
N HIS A 94 -10.31 1.76 -1.18
CA HIS A 94 -11.44 1.33 -0.37
C HIS A 94 -11.55 2.18 0.90
N ASN A 95 -12.77 2.52 1.33
CA ASN A 95 -13.03 3.36 2.53
C ASN A 95 -12.15 4.62 2.58
N ASP A 96 -12.08 5.35 1.46
CA ASP A 96 -11.33 6.61 1.29
C ASP A 96 -9.80 6.53 1.45
N GLY A 97 -9.25 5.32 1.52
CA GLY A 97 -7.81 5.04 1.56
C GLY A 97 -7.36 4.04 0.49
N TRP A 98 -6.05 3.96 0.31
CA TRP A 98 -5.37 2.97 -0.52
C TRP A 98 -4.87 1.82 0.34
N TRP A 99 -5.31 0.59 0.08
CA TRP A 99 -5.01 -0.58 0.92
C TRP A 99 -4.13 -1.59 0.18
N GLU A 100 -3.02 -1.96 0.79
CA GLU A 100 -2.11 -2.98 0.26
C GLU A 100 -2.82 -4.34 0.18
N GLY A 101 -2.79 -4.96 -1.00
CA GLY A 101 -3.33 -6.28 -1.27
C GLY A 101 -2.62 -6.99 -2.40
N VAL A 102 -3.02 -8.23 -2.67
CA VAL A 102 -2.49 -9.05 -3.77
C VAL A 102 -3.62 -9.51 -4.66
N ILE A 103 -3.43 -9.44 -5.97
CA ILE A 103 -4.41 -9.94 -6.93
C ILE A 103 -4.43 -11.47 -6.88
N THR A 104 -5.57 -12.04 -6.54
CA THR A 104 -5.80 -13.50 -6.50
C THR A 104 -6.64 -14.00 -7.67
N GLU A 105 -7.36 -13.14 -8.39
CA GLU A 105 -8.11 -13.53 -9.59
C GLU A 105 -8.14 -12.37 -10.60
N VAL A 106 -8.00 -12.70 -11.89
CA VAL A 106 -8.17 -11.76 -13.00
C VAL A 106 -9.35 -12.24 -13.84
N ASN A 107 -10.46 -11.50 -13.79
CA ASN A 107 -11.71 -11.90 -14.41
C ASN A 107 -11.84 -11.33 -15.82
N GLU A 108 -12.44 -12.11 -16.74
CA GLU A 108 -12.64 -11.71 -18.14
C GLU A 108 -13.52 -10.45 -18.31
N ASN A 109 -14.25 -10.05 -17.27
CA ASN A 109 -15.09 -8.86 -17.24
C ASN A 109 -14.33 -7.57 -16.84
N GLY A 110 -12.99 -7.62 -16.73
CA GLY A 110 -12.16 -6.48 -16.35
C GLY A 110 -12.15 -6.19 -14.85
N LYS A 111 -12.57 -7.15 -14.02
CA LYS A 111 -12.48 -7.07 -12.56
C LYS A 111 -11.33 -7.92 -12.03
N PHE A 112 -10.85 -7.54 -10.85
CA PHE A 112 -9.75 -8.19 -10.17
C PHE A 112 -10.17 -8.53 -8.74
N ALA A 113 -10.00 -9.77 -8.32
CA ALA A 113 -10.15 -10.10 -6.90
C ALA A 113 -8.83 -9.79 -6.19
N VAL A 114 -8.90 -8.97 -5.14
CA VAL A 114 -7.75 -8.58 -4.32
C VAL A 114 -7.92 -9.15 -2.92
N PHE A 115 -6.89 -9.84 -2.45
CA PHE A 115 -6.82 -10.37 -1.10
C PHE A 115 -6.02 -9.43 -0.18
N PHE A 116 -6.63 -9.03 0.93
CA PHE A 116 -6.03 -8.19 1.96
C PHE A 116 -5.50 -9.06 3.09
N ARG A 117 -4.18 -9.11 3.25
CA ARG A 117 -3.54 -10.00 4.23
C ARG A 117 -3.89 -9.64 5.68
N SER A 118 -4.02 -8.33 5.96
CA SER A 118 -4.33 -7.82 7.30
C SER A 118 -5.71 -8.22 7.80
N THR A 119 -6.73 -8.16 6.93
CA THR A 119 -8.13 -8.49 7.29
C THR A 119 -8.54 -9.91 6.88
N LYS A 120 -7.74 -10.59 6.06
CA LYS A 120 -8.03 -11.92 5.47
C LYS A 120 -9.30 -11.91 4.60
N GLU A 121 -9.57 -10.78 3.97
CA GLU A 121 -10.72 -10.59 3.08
C GLU A 121 -10.30 -10.63 1.62
N GLN A 122 -11.21 -11.05 0.75
CA GLN A 122 -11.07 -10.95 -0.71
C GLN A 122 -12.23 -10.12 -1.26
N ILE A 123 -11.91 -9.08 -2.03
CA ILE A 123 -12.89 -8.12 -2.59
C ILE A 123 -12.59 -7.91 -4.07
N GLU A 124 -13.63 -7.77 -4.89
CA GLU A 124 -13.49 -7.46 -6.32
C GLU A 124 -13.38 -5.95 -6.57
N PHE A 125 -12.42 -5.54 -7.39
CA PHE A 125 -12.19 -4.16 -7.82
C PHE A 125 -12.15 -4.04 -9.34
N VAL A 126 -12.36 -2.83 -9.84
CA VAL A 126 -12.11 -2.43 -11.24
C VAL A 126 -10.71 -1.84 -11.36
N GLU A 127 -10.18 -1.73 -12.59
CA GLU A 127 -8.82 -1.23 -12.85
C GLU A 127 -8.59 0.17 -12.24
N GLU A 128 -9.60 1.06 -12.28
CA GLU A 128 -9.49 2.44 -11.82
C GLU A 128 -9.30 2.57 -10.30
N ASP A 129 -9.79 1.57 -9.56
CA ASP A 129 -9.67 1.47 -8.10
C ASP A 129 -8.38 0.74 -7.70
N LEU A 130 -7.55 0.33 -8.64
CA LEU A 130 -6.25 -0.28 -8.39
C LEU A 130 -5.12 0.64 -8.84
N ARG A 131 -3.97 0.44 -8.20
CA ARG A 131 -2.67 0.93 -8.67
C ARG A 131 -1.60 -0.07 -8.25
N LEU A 132 -0.47 -0.10 -8.95
CA LEU A 132 0.65 -0.93 -8.53
C LEU A 132 1.13 -0.48 -7.14
N HIS A 133 1.34 -1.43 -6.24
CA HIS A 133 1.92 -1.13 -4.93
C HIS A 133 3.37 -0.65 -5.12
N ARG A 134 3.72 0.46 -4.46
CA ARG A 134 5.06 1.04 -4.52
C ARG A 134 5.50 1.48 -3.12
N GLU A 135 6.76 1.26 -2.82
CA GLU A 135 7.42 1.74 -1.62
C GLU A 135 8.18 3.04 -1.92
N TRP A 136 8.15 3.97 -0.97
CA TRP A 136 8.98 5.19 -1.03
C TRP A 136 10.22 4.97 -0.18
N VAL A 137 11.37 4.79 -0.83
CA VAL A 137 12.62 4.45 -0.16
C VAL A 137 13.73 5.38 -0.65
N ASN A 138 14.38 6.08 0.29
CA ASN A 138 15.52 6.97 0.02
C ASN A 138 15.26 8.04 -1.05
N GLY A 139 14.04 8.56 -1.13
CA GLY A 139 13.70 9.60 -2.11
C GLY A 139 13.28 9.07 -3.48
N GLU A 140 13.04 7.76 -3.61
CA GLU A 140 12.63 7.14 -4.87
C GLU A 140 11.45 6.18 -4.67
N TRP A 141 10.59 6.07 -5.69
CA TRP A 141 9.54 5.05 -5.74
C TRP A 141 10.10 3.73 -6.25
N LYS A 142 9.81 2.63 -5.55
CA LYS A 142 10.18 1.27 -5.90
C LYS A 142 8.93 0.37 -5.99
N PRO A 143 8.72 -0.36 -7.10
CA PRO A 143 9.42 -0.21 -8.39
C PRO A 143 9.30 1.23 -8.93
N PRO A 144 10.12 1.65 -9.92
CA PRO A 144 9.98 2.94 -10.58
C PRO A 144 8.81 2.95 -11.56
N LEU A 145 8.28 4.13 -11.91
CA LEU A 145 7.17 4.25 -12.87
C LEU A 145 7.62 3.73 -14.24
N GLU A 146 6.87 2.80 -14.82
CA GLU A 146 7.17 2.25 -16.13
C GLU A 146 6.67 3.20 -17.22
N GLY A 147 7.53 3.63 -18.14
CA GLY A 147 7.11 4.28 -19.39
C GLY A 147 7.14 5.81 -19.47
N GLU A 148 7.95 6.52 -18.70
CA GLU A 148 8.29 7.92 -19.00
C GLU A 148 9.77 8.05 -19.43
N GLU A 149 10.04 7.77 -20.71
CA GLU A 149 11.14 8.47 -21.36
C GLU A 149 10.77 9.96 -21.36
N GLU A 150 11.59 10.80 -20.71
CA GLU A 150 11.42 12.25 -20.71
C GLU A 150 11.37 12.80 -22.14
N LYS A 151 10.17 13.00 -22.68
CA LYS A 151 9.94 14.01 -23.71
C LYS A 151 9.39 15.25 -23.04
N GLY A 152 10.31 16.13 -22.66
CA GLY A 152 9.98 17.49 -22.31
C GLY A 152 9.40 18.19 -23.53
N GLU A 153 8.12 18.53 -23.47
CA GLU A 153 7.55 19.62 -24.25
C GLU A 153 6.61 20.42 -23.35
N LYS A 154 6.97 21.70 -23.21
CA LYS A 154 6.19 22.73 -22.55
C LYS A 154 5.01 23.07 -23.46
N GLU A 155 3.79 23.13 -22.93
CA GLU A 155 2.72 23.88 -23.59
C GLU A 155 2.25 25.03 -22.71
N GLU A 156 2.36 26.21 -23.29
CA GLU A 156 1.91 27.50 -22.80
C GLU A 156 0.39 27.64 -22.91
N VAL A 157 -0.16 28.46 -22.02
CA VAL A 157 -1.57 28.86 -21.97
C VAL A 157 -1.85 29.90 -23.07
N GLU A 158 -2.92 29.72 -23.86
CA GLU A 158 -3.64 30.85 -24.44
C GLU A 158 -5.16 30.73 -24.22
N GLU A 159 -5.71 31.79 -23.61
CA GLU A 159 -7.13 32.07 -23.43
C GLU A 159 -7.61 33.02 -24.54
N LYS A 160 -8.72 32.69 -25.23
CA LYS A 160 -9.66 33.69 -25.80
C LYS A 160 -11.09 33.13 -25.83
N GLY A 161 -12.00 33.81 -25.14
CA GLY A 161 -13.43 33.48 -25.15
C GLY A 161 -14.25 34.21 -26.22
N ASN A 162 -15.55 33.87 -26.31
CA ASN A 162 -16.65 34.84 -26.34
C ASN A 162 -18.03 34.17 -26.12
N LYS A 163 -18.95 35.02 -25.67
CA LYS A 163 -20.29 34.88 -25.09
C LYS A 163 -21.38 34.14 -25.91
N GLY A 164 -22.31 33.54 -25.16
CA GLY A 164 -23.70 33.26 -25.56
C GLY A 164 -24.62 33.18 -24.33
N SER A 165 -25.77 33.85 -24.38
CA SER A 165 -26.59 34.29 -23.23
C SER A 165 -27.79 33.39 -22.86
N ARG A 166 -28.28 33.56 -21.61
CA ARG A 166 -29.64 33.26 -21.05
C ARG A 166 -29.94 31.77 -20.80
N LYS A 167 -30.55 31.33 -19.69
CA LYS A 167 -31.66 31.91 -18.91
C LYS A 167 -31.74 31.23 -17.51
N LYS A 168 -31.96 32.01 -16.45
CA LYS A 168 -32.29 31.54 -15.09
C LYS A 168 -33.61 30.75 -15.07
N LYS A 169 -33.66 29.64 -14.32
CA LYS A 169 -34.89 29.15 -13.69
C LYS A 169 -34.55 28.65 -12.28
N LYS A 170 -35.39 29.06 -11.33
CA LYS A 170 -35.24 29.03 -9.87
C LYS A 170 -36.36 28.14 -9.34
N LEU A 171 -36.07 27.15 -8.49
CA LEU A 171 -36.99 26.38 -7.62
C LEU A 171 -36.10 25.46 -6.77
N SER A 172 -36.31 25.15 -5.49
CA SER A 172 -36.92 25.82 -4.32
C SER A 172 -36.45 25.00 -3.10
N GLU A 173 -36.25 25.66 -1.97
CA GLU A 173 -35.81 25.09 -0.69
C GLU A 173 -36.95 24.29 -0.04
N GLU A 174 -37.13 23.00 -0.36
CA GLU A 174 -37.97 22.11 0.47
C GLU A 174 -37.74 20.59 0.29
N ASP A 175 -36.78 20.17 -0.54
CA ASP A 175 -36.47 18.72 -0.75
C ASP A 175 -35.25 18.21 0.05
N GLU A 176 -34.60 19.05 0.87
CA GLU A 176 -33.38 18.69 1.64
C GLU A 176 -33.66 18.14 3.06
N LYS A 177 -34.91 17.80 3.41
CA LYS A 177 -35.27 17.35 4.76
C LYS A 177 -35.75 15.91 4.90
N GLU A 178 -35.69 15.09 3.86
CA GLU A 178 -36.02 13.65 3.96
C GLU A 178 -34.83 12.68 3.75
N VAL A 179 -33.64 13.14 3.40
CA VAL A 179 -32.46 12.26 3.23
C VAL A 179 -31.70 12.02 4.56
N THR A 180 -31.96 12.83 5.59
CA THR A 180 -31.21 12.83 6.87
C THR A 180 -31.78 11.92 7.96
N LYS A 181 -32.69 10.99 7.63
CA LYS A 181 -33.19 9.96 8.56
C LYS A 181 -32.64 8.54 8.33
N GLU A 182 -31.82 8.32 7.30
CA GLU A 182 -31.30 6.98 6.95
C GLU A 182 -29.95 6.64 7.63
N VAL A 183 -29.28 7.60 8.29
CA VAL A 183 -27.87 7.45 8.75
C VAL A 183 -27.71 7.00 10.22
N LYS A 184 -28.77 6.97 11.05
CA LYS A 184 -28.69 6.50 12.46
C LYS A 184 -29.62 5.34 12.80
N ARG A 185 -29.68 4.32 11.93
CA ARG A 185 -30.18 2.98 12.29
C ARG A 185 -29.43 1.90 11.53
N ARG A 186 -28.34 1.36 12.13
CA ARG A 186 -28.00 -0.08 12.22
C ARG A 186 -26.54 -0.28 12.65
N VAL A 187 -26.27 0.01 13.91
CA VAL A 187 -25.54 -0.97 14.72
C VAL A 187 -26.60 -1.95 15.23
N SER A 188 -26.33 -3.25 15.11
CA SER A 188 -27.19 -4.42 15.33
C SER A 188 -28.18 -4.81 14.20
N GLU A 189 -27.88 -5.97 13.59
CA GLU A 189 -28.71 -6.88 12.79
C GLU A 189 -29.70 -6.33 11.75
N LYS A 190 -29.32 -6.44 10.47
CA LYS A 190 -29.97 -7.33 9.48
C LYS A 190 -29.25 -7.24 8.13
N VAL A 191 -28.56 -8.34 7.84
CA VAL A 191 -27.92 -8.73 6.58
C VAL A 191 -28.92 -8.66 5.41
N PRO A 192 -28.58 -8.05 4.26
CA PRO A 192 -29.18 -8.38 2.98
C PRO A 192 -28.25 -9.32 2.21
N ASN A 193 -28.70 -10.57 2.14
CA ASN A 193 -28.30 -11.70 1.31
C ASN A 193 -27.36 -11.39 0.11
N THR A 194 -26.06 -11.29 0.36
CA THR A 194 -25.03 -11.65 -0.64
C THR A 194 -24.80 -13.15 -0.49
N LYS A 195 -24.90 -13.89 -1.59
CA LYS A 195 -24.73 -15.34 -1.59
C LYS A 195 -23.33 -15.67 -1.06
N LEU A 196 -23.28 -16.19 0.17
CA LEU A 196 -22.17 -17.00 0.66
C LEU A 196 -21.97 -18.15 -0.34
N VAL A 197 -21.05 -17.98 -1.27
CA VAL A 197 -20.48 -19.11 -2.00
C VAL A 197 -19.57 -19.85 -1.03
N LYS A 198 -19.75 -21.17 -1.01
CA LYS A 198 -19.17 -22.12 -0.07
C LYS A 198 -17.63 -21.98 -0.03
N PRO A 199 -16.96 -22.38 1.08
CA PRO A 199 -15.51 -22.47 1.09
C PRO A 199 -15.10 -23.47 0.01
N ILE A 200 -14.48 -23.00 -1.08
CA ILE A 200 -13.96 -23.87 -2.12
C ILE A 200 -12.44 -23.86 -2.02
N GLU A 201 -11.97 -25.02 -1.58
CA GLU A 201 -10.61 -25.49 -1.58
C GLU A 201 -10.01 -25.38 -3.00
N SER A 202 -8.94 -24.60 -3.21
CA SER A 202 -7.87 -24.90 -4.20
C SER A 202 -6.76 -23.83 -4.24
N LEU A 203 -6.05 -23.60 -3.13
CA LEU A 203 -4.63 -23.21 -3.21
C LEU A 203 -3.80 -24.50 -3.39
N LYS A 204 -3.76 -24.99 -4.62
CA LYS A 204 -2.79 -25.98 -5.10
C LYS A 204 -2.19 -25.26 -6.32
N ASP A 205 -1.01 -24.67 -6.30
CA ASP A 205 0.27 -25.38 -6.30
C ASP A 205 1.46 -24.39 -6.22
N VAL A 206 1.78 -23.87 -5.03
CA VAL A 206 3.17 -23.45 -4.75
C VAL A 206 3.68 -24.32 -3.61
N LYS A 207 4.30 -25.44 -3.98
CA LYS A 207 4.95 -26.36 -3.05
C LYS A 207 6.41 -26.00 -2.95
N PHE A 208 6.81 -25.40 -1.83
CA PHE A 208 8.22 -25.20 -1.55
C PHE A 208 8.88 -26.56 -1.22
N SER A 209 10.06 -26.81 -1.77
CA SER A 209 10.80 -28.04 -1.50
C SER A 209 11.73 -27.86 -0.30
N LYS A 210 11.97 -28.95 0.43
CA LYS A 210 12.96 -28.98 1.52
C LYS A 210 14.33 -28.47 1.02
N GLY A 211 14.92 -27.55 1.76
CA GLY A 211 16.19 -26.89 1.45
C GLY A 211 16.07 -25.65 0.57
N MET A 212 14.87 -25.31 0.07
CA MET A 212 14.65 -24.09 -0.71
C MET A 212 14.90 -22.85 0.15
N LEU A 213 15.68 -21.90 -0.37
CA LEU A 213 15.88 -20.59 0.24
C LEU A 213 14.63 -19.73 -0.02
N VAL A 214 14.12 -19.13 1.04
CA VAL A 214 12.93 -18.28 1.05
C VAL A 214 13.16 -17.07 1.94
N GLU A 215 12.31 -16.06 1.80
CA GLU A 215 12.16 -14.99 2.77
C GLU A 215 10.86 -15.18 3.55
N VAL A 216 10.93 -14.93 4.84
CA VAL A 216 9.83 -15.14 5.79
C VAL A 216 9.52 -13.84 6.52
N SER A 217 8.24 -13.46 6.55
CA SER A 217 7.76 -12.32 7.36
C SER A 217 6.97 -12.79 8.57
N SER A 218 6.90 -11.94 9.60
CA SER A 218 6.04 -12.15 10.77
C SER A 218 5.17 -10.92 10.98
N ASP A 219 3.92 -11.15 11.40
CA ASP A 219 2.99 -10.10 11.80
C ASP A 219 3.10 -9.75 13.31
N GLU A 220 3.97 -10.45 14.04
CA GLU A 220 4.27 -10.19 15.45
C GLU A 220 4.87 -8.78 15.66
N ASP A 221 4.41 -8.11 16.73
CA ASP A 221 4.87 -6.78 17.09
C ASP A 221 6.39 -6.72 17.25
N GLY A 222 7.04 -5.78 16.54
CA GLY A 222 8.51 -5.68 16.46
C GLY A 222 9.16 -6.36 15.24
N PHE A 223 8.44 -7.23 14.52
CA PHE A 223 8.94 -7.91 13.29
C PHE A 223 8.15 -7.54 12.02
N LYS A 224 7.11 -6.73 12.20
CA LYS A 224 6.24 -6.14 11.20
C LYS A 224 7.02 -5.39 10.11
N GLY A 225 6.89 -5.83 8.86
CA GLY A 225 7.54 -5.19 7.69
C GLY A 225 8.95 -5.69 7.39
N ALA A 226 9.49 -6.60 8.20
CA ALA A 226 10.77 -7.24 7.94
C ALA A 226 10.59 -8.60 7.25
N TRP A 227 11.49 -8.90 6.32
CA TRP A 227 11.62 -10.20 5.67
C TRP A 227 12.96 -10.80 6.05
N PHE A 228 12.94 -12.01 6.60
CA PHE A 228 14.12 -12.70 7.08
C PHE A 228 14.43 -13.91 6.20
N ALA A 229 15.69 -14.06 5.82
CA ALA A 229 16.14 -15.20 5.03
C ALA A 229 16.03 -16.50 5.84
N ALA A 230 15.35 -17.50 5.28
CA ALA A 230 15.14 -18.81 5.88
C ALA A 230 15.25 -19.93 4.83
N SER A 231 15.33 -21.17 5.29
CA SER A 231 15.25 -22.36 4.44
C SER A 231 14.09 -23.25 4.85
N ILE A 232 13.45 -23.87 3.88
CA ILE A 232 12.34 -24.80 4.14
C ILE A 232 12.92 -26.08 4.74
N VAL A 233 12.49 -26.44 5.95
CA VAL A 233 12.87 -27.69 6.61
C VAL A 233 11.95 -28.81 6.15
N GLU A 234 10.64 -28.63 6.29
CA GLU A 234 9.62 -29.61 5.88
C GLU A 234 8.20 -29.03 5.87
N PRO A 235 7.27 -29.58 5.08
CA PRO A 235 5.85 -29.27 5.22
C PRO A 235 5.30 -29.87 6.52
N VAL A 236 4.61 -29.05 7.32
CA VAL A 236 4.00 -29.48 8.59
C VAL A 236 2.47 -29.57 8.47
N GLY A 237 1.88 -28.91 7.46
CA GLY A 237 0.45 -28.94 7.20
C GLY A 237 0.09 -28.62 5.75
N LYS A 238 -1.22 -28.46 5.47
CA LYS A 238 -1.74 -28.18 4.12
C LYS A 238 -1.14 -26.89 3.52
N ASP A 239 -0.90 -25.88 4.35
CA ASP A 239 -0.42 -24.54 3.97
C ASP A 239 0.60 -23.97 4.98
N LYS A 240 1.39 -24.85 5.61
CA LYS A 240 2.40 -24.49 6.60
C LYS A 240 3.69 -25.27 6.40
N TYR A 241 4.80 -24.59 6.59
CA TYR A 241 6.15 -25.16 6.51
C TYR A 241 6.89 -24.83 7.80
N LEU A 242 7.68 -25.80 8.27
CA LEU A 242 8.72 -25.52 9.23
C LEU A 242 9.86 -24.88 8.46
N VAL A 243 10.25 -23.67 8.87
CA VAL A 243 11.37 -22.94 8.28
C VAL A 243 12.50 -22.83 9.30
N GLU A 244 13.74 -22.74 8.83
CA GLU A 244 14.93 -22.46 9.64
C GLU A 244 15.55 -21.14 9.18
N TYR A 245 15.61 -20.16 10.08
CA TYR A 245 16.17 -18.84 9.79
C TYR A 245 17.69 -18.87 9.68
N LYS A 246 18.27 -18.05 8.79
CA LYS A 246 19.73 -18.02 8.57
C LYS A 246 20.48 -17.11 9.53
N SER A 247 19.81 -16.11 10.09
CA SER A 247 20.42 -15.09 10.96
C SER A 247 19.84 -15.07 12.37
N LEU A 248 18.67 -15.69 12.59
CA LEU A 248 18.03 -15.76 13.91
C LEU A 248 18.43 -17.04 14.62
N ARG A 249 18.74 -16.91 15.90
CA ARG A 249 19.22 -18.01 16.76
C ARG A 249 18.23 -18.26 17.89
N THR A 250 18.29 -19.46 18.46
CA THR A 250 17.56 -19.80 19.68
C THR A 250 18.09 -19.00 20.88
N GLU A 251 17.27 -18.83 21.92
CA GLU A 251 17.65 -18.04 23.12
C GLU A 251 18.91 -18.57 23.82
N ASP A 252 19.16 -19.87 23.72
CA ASP A 252 20.34 -20.55 24.28
C ASP A 252 21.55 -20.58 23.33
N ASP A 253 21.46 -19.92 22.17
CA ASP A 253 22.47 -19.89 21.09
C ASP A 253 22.90 -21.29 20.61
N SER A 254 22.08 -22.32 20.89
CA SER A 254 22.39 -23.70 20.54
C SER A 254 22.18 -24.01 19.06
N GLY A 255 21.40 -23.20 18.35
CA GLY A 255 21.14 -23.38 16.93
C GLY A 255 20.40 -22.21 16.28
N PHE A 256 20.04 -22.41 15.01
CA PHE A 256 19.20 -21.50 14.25
C PHE A 256 17.73 -21.65 14.65
N LEU A 257 17.02 -20.52 14.73
CA LEU A 257 15.62 -20.51 15.09
C LEU A 257 14.79 -21.23 14.01
N ARG A 258 13.87 -22.10 14.45
CA ARG A 258 12.90 -22.78 13.60
C ARG A 258 11.49 -22.40 14.00
N GLU A 259 10.64 -22.16 13.01
CA GLU A 259 9.26 -21.73 13.24
C GLU A 259 8.30 -22.35 12.22
N GLU A 260 7.07 -22.63 12.64
CA GLU A 260 6.00 -23.04 11.74
C GLU A 260 5.35 -21.82 11.09
N VAL A 261 5.57 -21.66 9.79
CA VAL A 261 5.18 -20.47 9.06
C VAL A 261 4.18 -20.86 7.97
N SER A 262 3.12 -20.08 7.84
CA SER A 262 2.15 -20.26 6.75
C SER A 262 2.76 -19.89 5.41
N THR A 263 2.37 -20.58 4.33
CA THR A 263 2.71 -20.23 2.95
C THR A 263 2.47 -18.76 2.60
N MET A 264 1.54 -18.09 3.28
CA MET A 264 1.24 -16.66 3.08
C MET A 264 2.34 -15.71 3.55
N HIS A 265 3.22 -16.18 4.43
CA HIS A 265 4.35 -15.41 4.97
C HIS A 265 5.69 -15.85 4.36
N ILE A 266 5.67 -16.69 3.32
CA ILE A 266 6.86 -17.25 2.68
C ILE A 266 6.90 -16.79 1.23
N ARG A 267 8.02 -16.21 0.79
CA ARG A 267 8.24 -15.84 -0.62
C ARG A 267 9.62 -16.28 -1.12
N PRO A 268 9.83 -16.41 -2.44
CA PRO A 268 11.16 -16.61 -3.00
C PRO A 268 12.08 -15.41 -2.70
N PRO A 269 13.40 -15.61 -2.57
CA PRO A 269 14.34 -14.49 -2.42
C PRO A 269 14.30 -13.61 -3.67
N PRO A 270 14.54 -12.29 -3.52
CA PRO A 270 14.64 -11.39 -4.66
C PRO A 270 15.73 -11.90 -5.63
N PRO A 271 15.52 -11.76 -6.95
CA PRO A 271 16.50 -12.20 -7.93
C PRO A 271 17.84 -11.49 -7.69
N GLN A 272 18.91 -12.27 -7.47
CA GLN A 272 20.23 -11.70 -7.26
C GLN A 272 20.70 -11.02 -8.56
N THR A 273 20.80 -9.69 -8.54
CA THR A 273 21.53 -8.97 -9.57
C THR A 273 23.00 -9.31 -9.41
N VAL A 274 23.54 -10.08 -10.36
CA VAL A 274 24.99 -10.29 -10.46
C VAL A 274 25.65 -8.94 -10.75
N VAL A 275 26.16 -8.29 -9.71
CA VAL A 275 27.17 -7.25 -9.88
C VAL A 275 28.43 -7.96 -10.37
N VAL A 276 28.72 -7.84 -11.66
CA VAL A 276 30.01 -8.25 -12.21
C VAL A 276 31.07 -7.38 -11.56
N ASP A 277 31.86 -7.97 -10.66
CA ASP A 277 33.04 -7.30 -10.10
C ASP A 277 34.01 -7.02 -11.24
N LEU A 278 34.02 -5.77 -11.70
CA LEU A 278 34.96 -5.26 -12.66
C LEU A 278 36.25 -4.86 -11.94
N GLN A 279 36.97 -5.83 -11.37
CA GLN A 279 38.32 -5.65 -10.87
C GLN A 279 39.16 -6.91 -11.12
N ASP A 280 39.70 -7.06 -12.32
CA ASP A 280 41.14 -7.29 -12.51
C ASP A 280 41.52 -7.18 -14.00
N ALA A 281 42.08 -6.03 -14.38
CA ALA A 281 42.86 -5.91 -15.62
C ALA A 281 43.77 -4.68 -15.48
N GLY A 282 44.75 -4.79 -14.60
CA GLY A 282 45.67 -3.69 -14.32
C GLY A 282 46.97 -4.12 -13.64
N ARG A 283 47.52 -5.29 -13.97
CA ARG A 283 48.93 -5.62 -13.67
C ARG A 283 49.46 -6.75 -14.56
N SER A 284 50.12 -6.35 -15.64
CA SER A 284 51.43 -6.88 -16.07
C SER A 284 52.00 -5.99 -17.16
#